data_AF-F6D4S4-F1
#
_entry.id   AF-F6D4S4-F1
#
_cell.length_a   1.000
_cell.length_b   1.000
_cell.length_c   1.000
_cell.angle_alpha   90.00
_cell.angle_beta   90.00
_cell.angle_gamma   90.00
#
_symmetry.space_group_name_H-M   'P 1'
#
loop_
_entity.id
_entity.type
_entity.pdbx_description
1 polymer ?
#
loop_
_entity_poly.entity_id
_entity_poly.type
_entity_poly.pdbx_seq_one_letter_code
_entity_poly.pdbx_strand_id
1 'polypeptide(L)'
;MYDEKTKEFMAKCEEMKDDPAVMKECKIMLDTMAEKKFEMEDEPEKDYTHMAQSISKEDVPKILEMALKIAKSGKIKDPEIKIAAERLIRTLEPL
;
A
#
# COMPACT_ATOMS: atom_id res chain seq x y z
N MET A 1 -9.44 -15.12 -5.30
CA MET A 1 -10.62 -14.37 -5.77
C MET A 1 -10.89 -13.29 -4.74
N TYR A 2 -10.70 -12.01 -5.09
CA TYR A 2 -10.91 -10.90 -4.16
C TYR A 2 -12.39 -10.84 -3.75
N ASP A 3 -12.64 -10.64 -2.46
CA ASP A 3 -13.98 -10.41 -1.93
C ASP A 3 -14.61 -9.13 -2.52
N GLU A 4 -15.93 -9.02 -2.46
CA GLU A 4 -16.69 -7.89 -3.04
C GLU A 4 -16.21 -6.54 -2.48
N LYS A 5 -15.91 -6.49 -1.18
CA LYS A 5 -15.35 -5.31 -0.51
C LYS A 5 -14.01 -4.87 -1.12
N THR A 6 -13.15 -5.83 -1.46
CA THR A 6 -11.85 -5.55 -2.08
C THR A 6 -12.02 -5.05 -3.51
N LYS A 7 -13.03 -5.51 -4.26
CA LYS A 7 -13.32 -4.98 -5.60
C LYS A 7 -13.80 -3.53 -5.56
N GLU A 8 -14.73 -3.21 -4.66
CA GLU A 8 -15.19 -1.84 -4.45
C GLU A 8 -14.04 -0.91 -4.04
N PHE A 9 -13.16 -1.42 -3.18
CA PHE A 9 -11.96 -0.70 -2.76
C PHE A 9 -10.99 -0.41 -3.92
N MET A 10 -10.75 -1.39 -4.80
CA MET A 10 -9.91 -1.19 -5.98
C MET A 10 -10.54 -0.18 -6.97
N ALA A 11 -11.86 -0.16 -7.10
CA ALA A 11 -12.55 0.86 -7.91
C ALA A 11 -12.34 2.27 -7.35
N LYS A 12 -12.48 2.45 -6.02
CA LYS A 12 -12.20 3.73 -5.36
C LYS A 12 -10.74 4.15 -5.49
N CYS A 13 -9.82 3.20 -5.42
CA CYS A 13 -8.41 3.45 -5.67
C CYS A 13 -8.20 4.04 -7.08
N GLU A 14 -8.82 3.48 -8.11
CA GLU A 14 -8.70 4.00 -9.47
C GLU A 14 -9.25 5.43 -9.61
N GLU A 15 -10.27 5.79 -8.83
CA GLU A 15 -10.81 7.15 -8.77
C GLU A 15 -9.90 8.12 -8.01
N MET A 16 -9.21 7.64 -6.97
CA MET A 16 -8.37 8.45 -6.08
C MET A 16 -6.87 8.36 -6.38
N LYS A 17 -6.44 7.68 -7.43
CA LYS A 17 -5.01 7.49 -7.75
C LYS A 17 -4.26 8.80 -8.05
N ASP A 18 -5.00 9.83 -8.45
CA ASP A 18 -4.48 11.18 -8.68
C ASP A 18 -4.55 12.07 -7.43
N ASP A 19 -5.11 11.58 -6.31
CA ASP A 19 -5.25 12.33 -5.06
C ASP A 19 -3.88 12.50 -4.36
N PRO A 20 -3.45 13.75 -4.07
CA PRO A 20 -2.16 14.00 -3.43
C PRO A 20 -2.01 13.38 -2.04
N ALA A 21 -3.10 13.22 -1.27
CA ALA A 21 -3.07 12.56 0.03
C ALA A 21 -2.84 11.06 -0.12
N VAL A 22 -3.46 10.43 -1.12
CA VAL A 22 -3.22 9.00 -1.43
C VAL A 22 -1.77 8.79 -1.86
N MET A 23 -1.25 9.59 -2.79
CA MET A 23 0.15 9.48 -3.21
C MET A 23 1.13 9.68 -2.06
N LYS A 24 0.85 10.62 -1.15
CA LYS A 24 1.67 10.85 0.03
C LYS A 24 1.71 9.62 0.94
N GLU A 25 0.57 9.00 1.21
CA GLU A 25 0.52 7.79 2.04
C GLU A 25 1.14 6.58 1.34
N CYS A 26 1.00 6.46 0.00
CA CYS A 26 1.73 5.47 -0.79
C CYS A 26 3.25 5.61 -0.60
N LYS A 27 3.75 6.84 -0.65
CA LYS A 27 5.17 7.13 -0.41
C LYS A 27 5.62 6.75 0.99
N ILE A 28 4.86 7.16 2.02
CA ILE A 28 5.16 6.83 3.42
C ILE A 28 5.24 5.31 3.62
N MET A 29 4.32 4.56 3.01
CA MET A 29 4.33 3.11 3.08
C MET A 29 5.59 2.51 2.45
N LEU A 30 5.94 2.93 1.22
CA LEU A 30 7.12 2.43 0.53
C LEU A 30 8.43 2.81 1.22
N ASP A 31 8.54 4.04 1.73
CA ASP A 31 9.68 4.50 2.53
C ASP A 31 9.83 3.64 3.79
N THR A 32 8.72 3.37 4.50
CA THR A 32 8.71 2.50 5.69
C THR A 32 9.18 1.08 5.36
N MET A 33 8.71 0.50 4.25
CA MET A 33 9.13 -0.83 3.81
C MET A 33 10.62 -0.87 3.45
N ALA A 34 11.13 0.16 2.78
CA ALA A 34 12.55 0.30 2.45
C ALA A 34 13.42 0.42 3.70
N GLU A 35 13.05 1.30 4.63
CA GLU A 35 13.78 1.52 5.90
C GLU A 35 13.86 0.25 6.74
N LYS A 36 12.76 -0.51 6.81
CA LYS A 36 12.70 -1.79 7.54
C LYS A 36 13.31 -2.96 6.77
N LYS A 37 13.77 -2.75 5.53
CA LYS A 37 14.22 -3.81 4.61
C LYS A 37 13.20 -4.94 4.53
N PHE A 38 11.92 -4.56 4.47
CA PHE A 38 10.83 -5.51 4.41
C PHE A 38 10.80 -6.19 3.06
N GLU A 39 10.55 -7.49 3.06
CA GLU A 39 10.41 -8.29 1.84
C GLU A 39 9.08 -9.02 1.90
N MET A 40 8.31 -8.93 0.81
CA MET A 40 7.09 -9.71 0.66
C MET A 40 7.44 -11.11 0.16
N GLU A 41 6.87 -12.14 0.77
CA GLU A 41 7.07 -13.54 0.36
C GLU A 41 6.74 -13.76 -1.13
N ASP A 42 5.75 -13.04 -1.65
CA ASP A 42 5.27 -13.11 -3.04
C ASP A 42 5.97 -12.15 -4.02
N GLU A 43 6.75 -11.18 -3.53
CA GLU A 43 7.53 -10.25 -4.35
C GLU A 43 8.93 -10.03 -3.72
N PRO A 44 9.80 -11.07 -3.74
CA PRO A 44 11.16 -10.96 -3.22
C PRO A 44 11.99 -9.97 -4.05
N GLU A 45 13.00 -9.35 -3.42
CA GLU A 45 13.97 -8.43 -4.06
C GLU A 45 13.38 -7.14 -4.66
N LYS A 46 12.16 -6.78 -4.25
CA LYS A 46 11.51 -5.55 -4.72
C LYS A 46 12.17 -4.30 -4.11
N ASP A 47 12.63 -3.40 -4.97
CA ASP A 47 13.24 -2.13 -4.55
C ASP A 47 12.15 -1.07 -4.25
N TYR A 48 11.73 -1.05 -2.98
CA TYR A 48 10.75 -0.06 -2.50
C TYR A 48 11.31 1.36 -2.46
N THR A 49 12.64 1.55 -2.36
CA THR A 49 13.27 2.88 -2.42
C THR A 49 13.09 3.51 -3.78
N HIS A 50 13.35 2.75 -4.85
CA HIS A 50 13.14 3.24 -6.21
C HIS A 50 11.66 3.56 -6.44
N MET A 51 10.75 2.66 -6.04
CA MET A 51 9.32 2.89 -6.16
C MET A 51 8.90 4.20 -5.47
N ALA A 52 9.36 4.46 -4.24
CA ALA A 52 8.99 5.66 -3.49
C ALA A 52 9.44 6.98 -4.14
N GLN A 53 10.54 6.94 -4.90
CA GLN A 53 11.10 8.11 -5.59
C GLN A 53 10.42 8.42 -6.92
N SER A 54 9.84 7.41 -7.57
CA SER A 54 9.25 7.52 -8.90
C SER A 54 7.79 7.08 -8.97
N ILE A 55 7.06 7.12 -7.85
CA ILE A 55 5.64 6.71 -7.78
C ILE A 55 4.86 7.44 -8.88
N SER A 56 4.21 6.68 -9.74
CA SER A 56 3.18 7.18 -10.64
C SER A 56 1.79 6.79 -10.14
N LYS A 57 0.75 7.44 -10.68
CA LYS A 57 -0.64 7.11 -10.39
C LYS A 57 -1.01 5.67 -10.77
N GLU A 58 -0.32 5.09 -11.75
CA GLU A 58 -0.49 3.71 -12.17
C GLU A 58 0.09 2.70 -11.15
N ASP A 59 1.01 3.14 -10.28
CA ASP A 59 1.56 2.32 -9.20
C ASP A 59 0.63 2.27 -7.97
N VAL A 60 -0.22 3.28 -7.79
CA VAL A 60 -1.09 3.43 -6.61
C VAL A 60 -1.95 2.17 -6.35
N PRO A 61 -2.66 1.59 -7.34
CA PRO A 61 -3.40 0.34 -7.16
C PRO A 61 -2.54 -0.82 -6.65
N LYS A 62 -1.31 -0.95 -7.18
CA LYS A 62 -0.39 -2.00 -6.74
C LYS A 62 0.07 -1.78 -5.30
N ILE A 63 0.37 -0.54 -4.93
CA ILE A 63 0.81 -0.19 -3.56
C ILE A 63 -0.31 -0.43 -2.55
N LEU A 64 -1.54 -0.13 -2.92
CA LEU A 64 -2.71 -0.39 -2.10
C LEU A 64 -3.03 -1.88 -1.95
N GLU A 65 -2.84 -2.67 -3.01
CA GLU A 65 -2.94 -4.12 -2.90
C GLU A 65 -1.92 -4.67 -1.90
N MET A 66 -0.67 -4.17 -1.96
CA MET A 66 0.35 -4.53 -0.96
C MET A 66 -0.11 -4.15 0.45
N ALA A 67 -0.68 -2.96 0.65
CA ALA A 67 -1.17 -2.52 1.95
C ALA A 67 -2.26 -3.45 2.49
N LEU A 68 -3.21 -3.85 1.65
CA LEU A 68 -4.25 -4.80 2.02
C LEU A 68 -3.68 -6.16 2.41
N LYS A 69 -2.72 -6.69 1.64
CA LYS A 69 -2.02 -7.94 1.99
C LYS A 69 -1.34 -7.80 3.35
N ILE A 70 -0.67 -6.68 3.60
CA ILE A 70 0.05 -6.43 4.85
C ILE A 70 -0.91 -6.36 6.04
N ALA A 71 -1.96 -5.54 5.94
CA ALA A 71 -2.93 -5.33 7.01
C ALA A 71 -3.72 -6.60 7.33
N LYS A 72 -4.09 -7.39 6.31
CA LYS A 72 -4.80 -8.67 6.48
C LYS A 72 -3.87 -9.82 6.90
N SER A 73 -2.54 -9.67 6.78
CA SER A 73 -1.59 -10.73 7.11
C SER A 73 -1.37 -10.84 8.61
N GLY A 74 -1.70 -12.01 9.16
CA GLY A 74 -1.33 -12.40 10.52
C GLY A 74 0.16 -12.70 10.71
N LYS A 75 0.92 -12.85 9.60
CA LYS A 75 2.34 -13.20 9.64
C LYS A 75 3.26 -11.99 9.85
N ILE A 76 2.86 -10.82 9.37
CA ILE A 76 3.68 -9.61 9.48
C ILE A 76 3.54 -9.07 10.90
N LYS A 77 4.66 -8.99 11.61
CA LYS A 77 4.71 -8.56 13.02
C LYS A 77 5.27 -7.16 13.21
N ASP A 78 5.87 -6.58 12.17
CA ASP A 78 6.41 -5.23 12.27
C ASP A 78 5.25 -4.22 12.42
N PRO A 79 5.16 -3.52 13.56
CA PRO A 79 4.06 -2.62 13.84
C PRO A 79 4.07 -1.38 12.95
N GLU A 80 5.24 -0.88 12.53
CA GLU A 80 5.33 0.32 11.71
C GLU A 80 4.83 0.05 10.30
N ILE A 81 5.20 -1.10 9.73
CA ILE A 81 4.72 -1.52 8.41
C ILE A 81 3.20 -1.71 8.44
N LYS A 82 2.66 -2.31 9.51
CA LYS A 82 1.22 -2.46 9.71
C LYS A 82 0.51 -1.13 9.82
N ILE A 83 1.04 -0.20 10.61
CA ILE A 83 0.46 1.14 10.77
C ILE A 83 0.48 1.90 9.44
N ALA A 84 1.57 1.83 8.68
CA ALA A 84 1.66 2.48 7.37
C ALA A 84 0.63 1.92 6.39
N ALA A 85 0.47 0.59 6.34
CA ALA A 85 -0.53 -0.06 5.51
C ALA A 85 -1.97 0.31 5.92
N GLU A 86 -2.29 0.29 7.22
CA GLU A 86 -3.61 0.67 7.73
C GLU A 86 -3.95 2.14 7.45
N ARG A 87 -2.98 3.04 7.58
CA ARG A 87 -3.15 4.46 7.25
C ARG A 87 -3.49 4.66 5.77
N LEU A 88 -2.73 4.03 4.89
CA LEU A 88 -2.98 4.11 3.46
C LEU A 88 -4.38 3.57 3.10
N ILE A 89 -4.81 2.46 3.72
CA ILE A 89 -6.16 1.92 3.52
C ILE A 89 -7.23 2.92 3.98
N ARG A 90 -7.06 3.53 5.15
CA ARG A 90 -8.02 4.49 5.71
C ARG A 90 -8.15 5.77 4.89
N THR A 91 -7.12 6.19 4.16
CA THR A 91 -7.21 7.34 3.26
C THR A 91 -8.22 7.12 2.13
N LEU A 92 -8.56 5.87 1.82
CA LEU A 92 -9.57 5.51 0.81
C LEU A 92 -10.94 5.13 1.39
N GLU A 93 -11.03 4.91 2.71
CA GLU A 93 -12.31 4.69 3.39
C GLU A 93 -12.87 6.04 3.87
N PRO A 94 -14.11 6.42 3.54
CA PRO A 94 -14.72 7.60 4.13
C PRO A 94 -14.88 7.38 5.64
N LEU A 95 -14.44 8.38 6.43
CA LEU A 95 -14.64 8.45 7.88
C LEU A 95 -16.12 8.35 8.28
#